data_AF-A0A7K1V2H3-F1
#
_entry.id   AF-A0A7K1V2H3-F1
#
_cell.length_a   1.000
_cell.length_b   1.000
_cell.length_c   1.000
_cell.angle_alpha   90.00
_cell.angle_beta   90.00
_cell.angle_gamma   90.00
#
_symmetry.space_group_name_H-M   'P 1'
#
loop_
_entity.id
_entity.type
_entity.pdbx_description
1 polymer ?
#
loop_
_entity_poly.entity_id
_entity_poly.type
_entity_poly.pdbx_seq_one_letter_code
_entity_poly.pdbx_strand_id
1 'polypeptide(L)'
;MIKIVGAPILGPYGHVRAVCIWVGEAEAALPPLPEVGVVEWDAAVVVSASLTARALLLGDESVEASLLPDVLSKLDRFENRSDFLALLSLEDPIDEWIGSATRTFGDGTLHQLQIAARAEGAGAGRRMRAVVCEVADDASTPLTPEMYLKAMRHVPILPGHALAMVDLNAKVVHDWIANDDDPMAGWCHHRPLLHPDDQARILATCEALLAGTTMTATVLGRIRFDPVDEWIQLESTWTRIIAGDQPQALVDVAVIPPLPTSVVDSCPRCRRAGDSAA
;
A
#
# COMPACT_ATOMS: atom_id res chain seq x y z
N MET A 1 15.10 2.68 -43.83
CA MET A 1 13.72 2.23 -43.51
C MET A 1 13.62 2.10 -42.00
N ILE A 2 12.56 2.62 -41.38
CA ILE A 2 12.38 2.58 -39.92
C ILE A 2 11.52 1.35 -39.57
N LYS A 3 11.88 0.65 -38.51
CA LYS A 3 11.10 -0.45 -37.92
C LYS A 3 10.58 0.00 -36.56
N ILE A 4 9.29 -0.27 -36.33
CA ILE A 4 8.60 0.01 -35.06
C ILE A 4 8.08 -1.31 -34.53
N VAL A 5 8.38 -1.63 -33.27
CA VAL A 5 7.87 -2.81 -32.59
C VAL A 5 7.17 -2.39 -31.31
N GLY A 6 5.93 -2.86 -31.12
CA GLY A 6 5.16 -2.66 -29.90
C GLY A 6 4.94 -3.99 -29.18
N ALA A 7 5.29 -4.06 -27.90
CA ALA A 7 4.99 -5.18 -27.02
C ALA A 7 3.91 -4.76 -26.02
N PRO A 8 2.71 -5.38 -26.02
CA PRO A 8 1.65 -5.04 -25.09
C PRO A 8 1.99 -5.51 -23.68
N ILE A 9 1.72 -4.67 -22.68
CA ILE A 9 1.84 -5.01 -21.27
C ILE A 9 0.43 -5.25 -20.71
N LEU A 10 0.21 -6.48 -20.27
CA LEU A 10 -1.09 -6.92 -19.74
C LEU A 10 -1.19 -6.64 -18.25
N GLY A 11 -2.34 -6.12 -17.84
CA GLY A 11 -2.75 -6.02 -16.45
C GLY A 11 -3.12 -7.38 -15.84
N PRO A 12 -3.41 -7.41 -14.54
CA PRO A 12 -3.79 -8.63 -13.81
C PRO A 12 -5.02 -9.34 -14.41
N TYR A 13 -5.90 -8.59 -15.08
CA TYR A 13 -7.11 -9.13 -15.71
C TYR A 13 -6.97 -9.37 -17.22
N GLY A 14 -5.75 -9.37 -17.76
CA GLY A 14 -5.47 -9.63 -19.17
C GLY A 14 -5.76 -8.47 -20.13
N HIS A 15 -6.20 -7.31 -19.63
CA HIS A 15 -6.35 -6.10 -20.44
C HIS A 15 -5.00 -5.44 -20.70
N VAL A 16 -4.79 -4.91 -21.92
CA VAL A 16 -3.61 -4.10 -22.23
C VAL A 16 -3.70 -2.78 -21.46
N ARG A 17 -2.70 -2.47 -20.63
CA ARG A 17 -2.63 -1.21 -19.86
C ARG A 17 -1.47 -0.32 -20.27
N ALA A 18 -0.43 -0.88 -20.89
CA ALA A 18 0.68 -0.15 -21.47
C ALA A 18 1.22 -0.87 -22.70
N VAL A 19 2.09 -0.19 -23.45
CA VAL A 19 2.81 -0.77 -24.59
C VAL A 19 4.26 -0.31 -24.51
N CYS A 20 5.20 -1.26 -24.53
CA CYS A 20 6.62 -0.95 -24.73
C CYS A 20 6.86 -0.79 -26.23
N ILE A 21 7.34 0.40 -26.64
CA ILE A 21 7.56 0.72 -28.05
C ILE A 21 9.08 0.86 -28.28
N TRP A 22 9.59 0.13 -29.25
CA TRP A 22 10.93 0.31 -29.79
C TRP A 22 10.86 0.86 -31.22
N VAL A 23 11.71 1.84 -31.51
CA VAL A 23 11.84 2.45 -32.83
C VAL A 23 13.32 2.46 -33.21
N GLY A 24 13.66 1.91 -34.37
CA GLY A 24 15.05 1.88 -34.84
C GLY A 24 15.17 1.58 -36.32
N GLU A 25 16.42 1.38 -36.76
CA GLU A 25 16.71 0.98 -38.14
C GLU A 25 16.16 -0.42 -38.43
N ALA A 26 15.77 -0.68 -39.68
CA ALA A 26 15.12 -1.93 -40.07
C ALA A 26 15.91 -3.20 -39.69
N GLU A 27 17.24 -3.14 -39.82
CA GLU A 27 18.17 -4.24 -39.55
C GLU A 27 18.75 -4.21 -38.12
N ALA A 28 18.40 -3.19 -37.32
CA ALA A 28 18.89 -3.14 -35.94
C ALA A 28 18.26 -4.25 -35.09
N ALA A 29 19.09 -4.89 -34.28
CA ALA A 29 18.64 -5.88 -33.31
C ALA A 29 17.77 -5.21 -32.25
N LEU A 30 16.69 -5.90 -31.84
CA LEU A 30 15.86 -5.41 -30.75
C LEU A 30 16.63 -5.53 -29.42
N PRO A 31 16.63 -4.49 -28.58
CA PRO A 31 17.13 -4.61 -27.22
C PRO A 31 16.22 -5.55 -26.40
N PRO A 32 16.71 -6.08 -25.27
CA PRO A 32 15.85 -6.77 -24.32
C PRO A 32 14.70 -5.86 -23.88
N LEU A 33 13.52 -6.44 -23.67
CA LEU A 33 12.38 -5.69 -23.16
C LEU A 33 12.65 -5.29 -21.70
N PRO A 34 12.34 -4.05 -21.31
CA PRO A 34 12.41 -3.66 -19.90
C PRO A 34 11.42 -4.46 -19.06
N GLU A 35 11.73 -4.66 -17.78
CA GLU A 35 10.81 -5.25 -16.84
C GLU A 35 9.68 -4.25 -16.52
N VAL A 36 8.51 -4.50 -17.11
CA VAL A 36 7.33 -3.65 -16.93
C VAL A 36 6.16 -4.46 -16.41
N GLY A 37 5.66 -4.05 -15.25
CA GLY A 37 4.52 -4.62 -14.58
C GLY A 37 3.34 -3.66 -14.53
N VAL A 38 2.16 -4.20 -14.25
CA VAL A 38 0.94 -3.43 -14.03
C VAL A 38 0.31 -3.86 -12.72
N VAL A 39 -0.08 -2.88 -11.92
CA VAL A 39 -0.79 -3.07 -10.64
C VAL A 39 -2.07 -2.24 -10.65
N GLU A 40 -3.13 -2.77 -10.06
CA GLU A 40 -4.44 -2.15 -9.93
C GLU A 40 -4.89 -2.24 -8.47
N TRP A 41 -5.56 -1.19 -7.98
CA TRP A 41 -6.18 -1.10 -6.66
C TRP A 41 -7.65 -0.79 -6.81
N ASP A 42 -8.49 -1.49 -6.04
CA ASP A 42 -9.89 -1.15 -5.90
C ASP A 42 -10.10 -0.02 -4.86
N ALA A 43 -11.35 0.41 -4.67
CA ALA A 43 -11.71 1.44 -3.69
C ALA A 43 -11.43 1.02 -2.24
N ALA A 44 -11.24 -0.27 -1.98
CA ALA A 44 -10.84 -0.81 -0.69
C ALA A 44 -9.33 -1.09 -0.60
N VAL A 45 -8.56 -0.51 -1.54
CA VAL A 45 -7.11 -0.58 -1.67
C VAL A 45 -6.56 -2.01 -1.75
N VAL A 46 -7.37 -2.95 -2.23
CA VAL A 46 -6.95 -4.33 -2.51
C VAL A 46 -6.14 -4.35 -3.80
N VAL A 47 -4.96 -4.94 -3.73
CA VAL A 47 -3.95 -4.96 -4.81
C VAL A 47 -4.20 -6.17 -5.71
N SER A 48 -4.28 -5.91 -7.02
CA SER A 48 -4.17 -6.92 -8.07
C SER A 48 -2.99 -6.56 -8.97
N ALA A 49 -2.05 -7.47 -9.17
CA ALA A 49 -0.82 -7.17 -9.90
C ALA A 49 -0.46 -8.27 -10.91
N SER A 50 0.08 -7.87 -12.06
CA SER A 50 0.71 -8.79 -13.01
C SER A 50 1.94 -9.46 -12.38
N LEU A 51 2.40 -10.58 -12.93
CA LEU A 51 3.55 -11.32 -12.38
C LEU A 51 4.79 -10.42 -12.25
N THR A 52 5.09 -9.61 -13.27
CA THR A 52 6.21 -8.66 -13.25
C THR A 52 6.02 -7.57 -12.19
N ALA A 53 4.82 -7.00 -12.04
CA ALA A 53 4.58 -6.00 -10.98
C ALA A 53 4.71 -6.61 -9.58
N ARG A 54 4.30 -7.87 -9.41
CA ARG A 54 4.50 -8.59 -8.15
C ARG A 54 5.98 -8.79 -7.85
N ALA A 55 6.78 -9.23 -8.82
CA ALA A 55 8.22 -9.35 -8.64
C ALA A 55 8.85 -8.01 -8.23
N LEU A 56 8.51 -6.93 -8.95
CA LEU A 56 9.05 -5.59 -8.71
C LEU A 56 8.61 -4.96 -7.38
N LEU A 57 7.35 -5.13 -6.95
CA LEU A 57 6.80 -4.46 -5.76
C LEU A 57 6.76 -5.33 -4.50
N LEU A 58 6.48 -6.62 -4.63
CA LEU A 58 6.23 -7.56 -3.54
C LEU A 58 7.32 -8.63 -3.39
N GLY A 59 8.03 -8.96 -4.48
CA GLY A 59 9.08 -9.98 -4.53
C GLY A 59 8.51 -11.38 -4.74
N ASP A 60 9.32 -12.41 -4.43
CA ASP A 60 8.99 -13.83 -4.61
C ASP A 60 7.96 -14.38 -3.62
N GLU A 61 7.30 -13.51 -2.84
CA GLU A 61 6.23 -13.96 -1.95
C GLU A 61 5.00 -14.41 -2.76
N SER A 62 4.63 -15.68 -2.59
CA SER A 62 3.38 -16.23 -3.11
C SER A 62 2.20 -15.65 -2.31
N VAL A 63 1.78 -14.44 -2.65
CA VAL A 63 0.65 -13.76 -2.01
C VAL A 63 -0.64 -13.93 -2.83
N GLU A 64 -1.74 -14.33 -2.18
CA GLU A 64 -3.07 -14.39 -2.82
C GLU A 64 -3.74 -13.01 -2.89
N ALA A 65 -3.54 -12.15 -1.89
CA ALA A 65 -3.98 -10.75 -1.88
C ALA A 65 -3.05 -9.87 -1.03
N SER A 66 -2.71 -8.68 -1.53
CA SER A 66 -2.00 -7.63 -0.79
C SER A 66 -2.89 -6.39 -0.66
N LEU A 67 -2.60 -5.56 0.32
CA LEU A 67 -3.20 -4.24 0.47
C LEU A 67 -2.17 -3.15 0.18
N LEU A 68 -2.63 -1.91 0.04
CA LEU A 68 -1.74 -0.77 -0.14
C LEU A 68 -0.67 -0.65 0.97
N PRO A 69 -0.98 -0.79 2.29
CA PRO A 69 0.05 -0.80 3.33
C PRO A 69 1.13 -1.86 3.12
N ASP A 70 0.75 -3.08 2.75
CA ASP A 70 1.71 -4.16 2.46
C ASP A 70 2.65 -3.74 1.31
N VAL A 71 2.12 -3.23 0.21
CA VAL A 71 2.94 -2.75 -0.94
C VAL A 71 3.87 -1.62 -0.54
N LEU A 72 3.35 -0.57 0.11
CA LEU A 72 4.15 0.60 0.51
C LEU A 72 5.19 0.24 1.58
N SER A 73 4.92 -0.76 2.42
CA SER A 73 5.87 -1.27 3.41
C SER A 73 7.13 -1.87 2.77
N LYS A 74 7.04 -2.39 1.54
CA LYS A 74 8.19 -2.99 0.85
C LYS A 74 9.10 -1.96 0.18
N LEU A 75 8.69 -0.70 0.10
CA LEU A 75 9.48 0.36 -0.55
C LEU A 75 10.38 1.06 0.49
N ASP A 76 11.63 1.30 0.10
CA ASP A 76 12.63 2.04 0.89
C ASP A 76 12.47 3.56 0.76
N ARG A 77 11.92 3.99 -0.38
CA ARG A 77 11.61 5.39 -0.71
C ARG A 77 10.44 5.42 -1.68
N PHE A 78 9.60 6.45 -1.56
CA PHE A 78 8.49 6.67 -2.48
C PHE A 78 8.26 8.17 -2.65
N GLU A 79 8.60 8.66 -3.84
CA GLU A 79 8.50 10.09 -4.16
C GLU A 79 7.06 10.60 -4.00
N ASN A 80 6.90 11.81 -3.47
CA ASN A 80 5.61 12.53 -3.37
C ASN A 80 4.43 11.62 -2.99
N ARG A 81 4.59 10.85 -1.91
CA ARG A 81 3.56 9.90 -1.43
C ARG A 81 2.20 10.56 -1.23
N SER A 82 2.15 11.82 -0.80
CA SER A 82 0.90 12.59 -0.67
C SER A 82 0.12 12.65 -1.98
N ASP A 83 0.79 12.98 -3.08
CA ASP A 83 0.17 13.16 -4.40
C ASP A 83 -0.32 11.81 -4.92
N PHE A 84 0.46 10.75 -4.71
CA PHE A 84 0.00 9.39 -5.02
C PHE A 84 -1.27 9.02 -4.23
N LEU A 85 -1.32 9.32 -2.93
CA LEU A 85 -2.51 9.06 -2.11
C LEU A 85 -3.70 9.94 -2.53
N ALA A 86 -3.45 11.12 -3.09
CA ALA A 86 -4.49 11.97 -3.65
C ALA A 86 -5.23 11.33 -4.85
N LEU A 87 -4.65 10.31 -5.51
CA LEU A 87 -5.39 9.49 -6.50
C LEU A 87 -6.61 8.78 -5.89
N LEU A 88 -6.55 8.48 -4.59
CA LEU A 88 -7.60 7.80 -3.81
C LEU A 88 -8.48 8.78 -3.04
N SER A 89 -8.22 10.08 -3.10
CA SER A 89 -8.97 11.12 -2.38
C SER A 89 -10.45 11.14 -2.81
N LEU A 90 -11.34 11.47 -1.86
CA LEU A 90 -12.78 11.60 -2.12
C LEU A 90 -13.22 13.04 -2.35
N GLU A 91 -12.52 14.02 -1.77
CA GLU A 91 -12.93 15.44 -1.77
C GLU A 91 -12.17 16.28 -2.80
N ASP A 92 -10.93 15.91 -3.13
CA ASP A 92 -10.12 16.55 -4.17
C ASP A 92 -9.18 15.53 -4.84
N PRO A 93 -9.71 14.66 -5.72
CA PRO A 93 -8.92 13.64 -6.36
C PRO A 93 -8.08 14.21 -7.51
N ILE A 94 -6.81 13.81 -7.57
CA ILE A 94 -6.04 13.89 -8.82
C ILE A 94 -6.27 12.62 -9.65
N ASP A 95 -6.14 12.72 -10.96
CA ASP A 95 -6.40 11.59 -11.87
C ASP A 95 -5.13 10.88 -12.33
N GLU A 96 -3.96 11.52 -12.23
CA GLU A 96 -2.70 10.98 -12.69
C GLU A 96 -1.55 11.36 -11.76
N TRP A 97 -0.55 10.48 -11.70
CA TRP A 97 0.65 10.69 -10.91
C TRP A 97 1.81 9.95 -11.57
N ILE A 98 3.00 10.55 -11.55
CA ILE A 98 4.24 9.91 -12.00
C ILE A 98 5.30 10.19 -10.95
N GLY A 99 6.02 9.16 -10.54
CA GLY A 99 7.13 9.32 -9.61
C GLY A 99 8.01 8.10 -9.54
N SER A 100 9.05 8.22 -8.72
CA SER A 100 10.04 7.17 -8.52
C SER A 100 9.92 6.50 -7.15
N ALA A 101 10.34 5.25 -7.08
CA ALA A 101 10.46 4.48 -5.85
C ALA A 101 11.76 3.70 -5.84
N THR A 102 12.24 3.33 -4.66
CA THR A 102 13.33 2.35 -4.52
C THR A 102 12.93 1.21 -3.61
N ARG A 103 13.51 0.04 -3.89
CA ARG A 103 13.27 -1.18 -3.12
C ARG A 103 14.51 -2.05 -3.07
N THR A 104 14.88 -2.49 -1.88
CA THR A 104 15.91 -3.48 -1.65
C THR A 104 15.27 -4.87 -1.64
N PHE A 105 15.74 -5.76 -2.51
CA PHE A 105 15.26 -7.13 -2.59
C PHE A 105 15.89 -8.00 -1.49
N GLY A 106 15.38 -9.23 -1.33
CA GLY A 106 15.85 -10.14 -0.27
C GLY A 106 17.33 -10.54 -0.41
N ASP A 107 17.91 -10.39 -1.59
CA ASP A 107 19.34 -10.57 -1.88
C ASP A 107 20.21 -9.34 -1.56
N GLY A 108 19.59 -8.23 -1.12
CA GLY A 108 20.26 -6.97 -0.83
C GLY A 108 20.43 -6.05 -2.04
N THR A 109 19.96 -6.44 -3.23
CA THR A 109 20.04 -5.62 -4.45
C THR A 109 19.04 -4.47 -4.37
N LEU A 110 19.51 -3.25 -4.63
CA LEU A 110 18.66 -2.06 -4.70
C LEU A 110 18.14 -1.89 -6.13
N HIS A 111 16.81 -1.84 -6.26
CA HIS A 111 16.12 -1.60 -7.52
C HIS A 111 15.50 -0.20 -7.54
N GLN A 112 15.65 0.50 -8.66
CA GLN A 112 14.98 1.77 -8.93
C GLN A 112 13.78 1.55 -9.83
N LEU A 113 12.63 2.04 -9.37
CA LEU A 113 11.35 1.88 -10.05
C LEU A 113 10.85 3.25 -10.53
N GLN A 114 10.33 3.27 -11.75
CA GLN A 114 9.49 4.35 -12.26
C GLN A 114 8.05 3.89 -12.26
N ILE A 115 7.16 4.73 -11.73
CA ILE A 115 5.76 4.39 -11.54
C ILE A 115 4.91 5.50 -12.15
N ALA A 116 4.03 5.12 -13.07
CA ALA A 116 3.01 6.00 -13.63
C ALA A 116 1.64 5.45 -13.26
N ALA A 117 0.90 6.20 -12.45
CA ALA A 117 -0.39 5.83 -11.93
C ALA A 117 -1.51 6.72 -12.51
N ARG A 118 -2.69 6.12 -12.64
CA ARG A 118 -3.91 6.79 -13.09
C ARG A 118 -5.10 6.25 -12.32
N ALA A 119 -5.96 7.14 -11.87
CA ALA A 119 -7.24 6.79 -11.29
C ALA A 119 -8.38 6.89 -12.31
N GLU A 120 -9.41 6.07 -12.13
CA GLU A 120 -10.62 6.05 -12.95
C GLU A 120 -11.85 5.84 -12.07
N GLY A 121 -13.00 6.37 -12.51
CA GLY A 121 -14.24 6.33 -11.74
C GLY A 121 -14.33 7.40 -10.64
N ALA A 122 -15.39 7.33 -9.84
CA ALA A 122 -15.70 8.29 -8.79
C ALA A 122 -16.31 7.61 -7.56
N GLY A 123 -16.15 8.22 -6.38
CA GLY A 123 -16.67 7.73 -5.11
C GLY A 123 -16.24 6.28 -4.83
N ALA A 124 -17.19 5.45 -4.36
CA ALA A 124 -16.94 4.03 -4.07
C ALA A 124 -16.57 3.17 -5.30
N GLY A 125 -16.74 3.70 -6.52
CA GLY A 125 -16.32 3.05 -7.75
C GLY A 125 -14.93 3.47 -8.23
N ARG A 126 -14.25 4.38 -7.52
CA ARG A 126 -12.92 4.87 -7.90
C ARG A 126 -11.91 3.74 -7.77
N ARG A 127 -11.07 3.59 -8.79
CA ARG A 127 -10.01 2.58 -8.89
C ARG A 127 -8.74 3.26 -9.33
N MET A 128 -7.62 2.69 -8.95
CA MET A 128 -6.30 3.17 -9.35
C MET A 128 -5.60 2.06 -10.12
N ARG A 129 -4.85 2.42 -11.15
CA ARG A 129 -3.91 1.52 -11.84
C ARG A 129 -2.56 2.19 -11.98
N ALA A 130 -1.49 1.43 -11.94
CA ALA A 130 -0.16 1.92 -12.21
C ALA A 130 0.62 0.96 -13.09
N VAL A 131 1.48 1.54 -13.92
CA VAL A 131 2.54 0.86 -14.65
C VAL A 131 3.82 1.06 -13.86
N VAL A 132 4.53 -0.03 -13.59
CA VAL A 132 5.80 -0.03 -12.85
C VAL A 132 6.87 -0.53 -13.81
N CYS A 133 7.96 0.22 -13.94
CA CYS A 133 9.10 -0.15 -14.76
C CYS A 133 10.36 -0.12 -13.90
N GLU A 134 11.16 -1.17 -13.96
CA GLU A 134 12.53 -1.07 -13.47
C GLU A 134 13.37 -0.24 -14.43
N VAL A 135 14.20 0.65 -13.91
CA VAL A 135 15.11 1.46 -14.71
C VAL A 135 16.55 1.12 -14.33
N ALA A 136 17.35 0.76 -15.33
CA ALA A 136 18.76 0.43 -15.15
C ALA A 136 19.60 1.67 -14.75
N ASP A 137 20.56 1.43 -13.87
CA ASP A 137 21.28 2.42 -13.05
C ASP A 137 22.46 3.12 -13.77
N ASP A 138 22.31 3.51 -15.04
CA ASP A 138 23.44 4.08 -15.80
C ASP A 138 23.60 5.62 -15.65
N ALA A 139 22.64 6.32 -15.01
CA ALA A 139 22.71 7.79 -14.89
C ALA A 139 21.97 8.40 -13.68
N SER A 140 21.34 7.60 -12.81
CA SER A 140 20.57 8.13 -11.68
C SER A 140 21.48 8.36 -10.48
N THR A 141 21.38 9.54 -9.86
CA THR A 141 21.97 9.72 -8.51
C THR A 141 21.27 8.74 -7.57
N PRO A 142 21.99 7.95 -6.76
CA PRO A 142 21.36 7.03 -5.81
C PRO A 142 20.36 7.80 -4.96
N LEU A 143 19.08 7.45 -5.10
CA LEU A 143 18.03 8.05 -4.30
C LEU A 143 18.18 7.50 -2.89
N THR A 144 18.75 8.30 -1.99
CA THR A 144 18.96 7.91 -0.59
C THR A 144 17.64 7.42 0.03
N PRO A 145 17.63 6.28 0.74
CA PRO A 145 16.43 5.79 1.44
C PRO A 145 15.85 6.85 2.37
N GLU A 146 14.52 6.84 2.54
CA GLU A 146 13.86 7.77 3.45
C GLU A 146 14.13 7.36 4.90
N MET A 147 15.09 8.04 5.53
CA MET A 147 15.53 7.76 6.91
C MET A 147 14.37 7.78 7.91
N TYR A 148 13.39 8.68 7.73
CA TYR A 148 12.25 8.82 8.63
C TYR A 148 11.34 7.60 8.62
N LEU A 149 11.01 7.06 7.44
CA LEU A 149 10.20 5.84 7.34
C LEU A 149 10.93 4.64 7.93
N LYS A 150 12.24 4.51 7.64
CA LYS A 150 13.05 3.45 8.25
C LYS A 150 13.08 3.56 9.76
N ALA A 151 13.25 4.76 10.31
CA ALA A 151 13.24 4.99 11.76
C ALA A 151 11.87 4.65 12.37
N MET A 152 10.78 5.05 11.72
CA MET A 152 9.40 4.80 12.18
C MET A 152 9.11 3.30 12.30
N ARG A 153 9.58 2.48 11.35
CA ARG A 153 9.43 1.02 11.38
C ARG A 153 10.24 0.32 12.48
N HIS A 154 11.20 1.00 13.10
CA HIS A 154 11.98 0.48 14.22
C HIS A 154 11.53 1.06 15.57
N VAL A 155 10.41 1.79 15.60
CA VAL A 155 9.82 2.26 16.85
C VAL A 155 9.35 1.05 17.65
N PRO A 156 9.76 0.89 18.92
CA PRO A 156 9.27 -0.19 19.76
C PRO A 156 7.75 -0.08 19.95
N ILE A 157 7.02 -1.12 19.57
CA ILE A 157 5.57 -1.21 19.76
C ILE A 157 5.29 -2.09 20.98
N LEU A 158 4.26 -1.76 21.76
CA LEU A 158 3.85 -2.62 22.87
C LEU A 158 3.16 -3.90 22.35
N PRO A 159 3.27 -5.05 23.03
CA PRO A 159 2.49 -6.23 22.68
C PRO A 159 0.99 -5.92 22.69
N GLY A 160 0.26 -6.38 21.66
CA GLY A 160 -1.16 -6.11 21.43
C GLY A 160 -1.45 -4.71 20.87
N HIS A 161 -0.42 -3.98 20.43
CA HIS A 161 -0.54 -2.67 19.78
C HIS A 161 -0.04 -2.68 18.34
N ALA A 162 -0.56 -1.73 17.56
CA ALA A 162 -0.02 -1.33 16.27
C ALA A 162 -0.13 0.19 16.09
N LEU A 163 0.80 0.77 15.32
CA LEU A 163 0.70 2.13 14.83
C LEU A 163 0.28 2.10 13.36
N ALA A 164 -0.69 2.95 13.01
CA ALA A 164 -1.12 3.14 11.64
C ALA A 164 -1.00 4.60 11.23
N MET A 165 -0.61 4.86 9.98
CA MET A 165 -0.78 6.17 9.36
C MET A 165 -2.00 6.16 8.45
N VAL A 166 -2.87 7.14 8.65
CA VAL A 166 -4.11 7.30 7.90
C VAL A 166 -4.07 8.61 7.13
N ASP A 167 -4.29 8.49 5.83
CA ASP A 167 -4.60 9.63 4.97
C ASP A 167 -6.07 10.02 5.20
N LEU A 168 -6.32 11.22 5.71
CA LEU A 168 -7.67 11.64 6.09
C LEU A 168 -8.52 12.03 4.88
N ASN A 169 -7.91 12.46 3.77
CA ASN A 169 -8.60 12.79 2.51
C ASN A 169 -9.11 11.52 1.81
N ALA A 170 -8.25 10.50 1.71
CA ALA A 170 -8.58 9.21 1.12
C ALA A 170 -9.30 8.27 2.10
N LYS A 171 -9.23 8.55 3.41
CA LYS A 171 -9.73 7.68 4.49
C LYS A 171 -9.08 6.29 4.44
N VAL A 172 -7.80 6.23 4.11
CA VAL A 172 -7.02 5.01 3.85
C VAL A 172 -5.86 4.90 4.83
N VAL A 173 -5.69 3.72 5.42
CA VAL A 173 -4.44 3.33 6.09
C VAL A 173 -3.39 3.08 5.02
N HIS A 174 -2.24 3.74 5.09
CA HIS A 174 -1.15 3.58 4.10
C HIS A 174 0.17 3.09 4.71
N ASP A 175 0.33 3.19 6.03
CA ASP A 175 1.37 2.50 6.79
C ASP A 175 0.75 1.75 7.98
N TRP A 176 1.27 0.56 8.28
CA TRP A 176 0.92 -0.27 9.42
C TRP A 176 2.18 -0.84 10.04
N ILE A 177 2.38 -0.61 11.34
CA ILE A 177 3.59 -0.97 12.07
C ILE A 177 3.17 -1.71 13.34
N ALA A 178 3.57 -2.96 13.46
CA ALA A 178 3.40 -3.77 14.65
C ALA A 178 4.68 -4.58 14.88
N ASN A 179 4.83 -5.18 16.05
CA ASN A 179 5.92 -6.13 16.27
C ASN A 179 5.69 -7.39 15.42
N ASP A 180 6.73 -7.88 14.75
CA ASP A 180 6.63 -9.05 13.86
C ASP A 180 6.06 -10.30 14.56
N ASP A 181 6.34 -10.47 15.85
CA ASP A 181 5.86 -11.60 16.65
C ASP A 181 4.41 -11.42 17.17
N ASP A 182 3.78 -10.29 16.89
CA ASP A 182 2.41 -9.98 17.32
C ASP A 182 1.38 -10.39 16.27
N PRO A 183 0.22 -10.96 16.66
CA PRO A 183 -0.87 -11.25 15.72
C PRO A 183 -1.29 -10.06 14.85
N MET A 184 -1.10 -8.82 15.32
CA MET A 184 -1.40 -7.60 14.57
C MET A 184 -0.46 -7.34 13.39
N ALA A 185 0.76 -7.91 13.35
CA ALA A 185 1.68 -7.74 12.22
C ALA A 185 1.09 -8.25 10.91
N GLY A 186 0.35 -9.36 10.99
CA GLY A 186 -0.34 -9.95 9.87
C GLY A 186 -1.43 -9.08 9.26
N TRP A 187 -1.98 -8.12 10.01
CA TRP A 187 -3.18 -7.38 9.58
C TRP A 187 -2.90 -6.43 8.40
N CYS A 188 -1.64 -6.08 8.15
CA CYS A 188 -1.24 -5.21 7.04
C CYS A 188 -1.62 -5.72 5.64
N HIS A 189 -1.85 -7.04 5.49
CA HIS A 189 -2.21 -7.66 4.22
C HIS A 189 -3.61 -8.32 4.23
N HIS A 190 -4.37 -8.17 5.32
CA HIS A 190 -5.75 -8.65 5.42
C HIS A 190 -6.72 -7.47 5.44
N ARG A 191 -7.76 -7.51 4.59
CA ARG A 191 -8.75 -6.44 4.53
C ARG A 191 -9.67 -6.48 5.77
N PRO A 192 -9.65 -5.47 6.65
CA PRO A 192 -10.58 -5.45 7.76
C PRO A 192 -11.99 -5.11 7.28
N LEU A 193 -12.98 -5.79 7.85
CA LEU A 193 -14.38 -5.42 7.81
C LEU A 193 -14.69 -4.65 9.09
N LEU A 194 -15.27 -3.46 8.98
CA LEU A 194 -15.72 -2.67 10.12
C LEU A 194 -17.15 -3.07 10.52
N HIS A 195 -17.42 -3.18 11.82
CA HIS A 195 -18.77 -3.46 12.31
C HIS A 195 -19.74 -2.35 11.87
N PRO A 196 -20.92 -2.68 11.30
CA PRO A 196 -21.86 -1.69 10.79
C PRO A 196 -22.20 -0.57 11.78
N ASP A 197 -22.48 -0.92 13.03
CA ASP A 197 -22.77 0.06 14.10
C ASP A 197 -21.62 1.02 14.44
N ASP A 198 -20.37 0.66 14.12
CA ASP A 198 -19.20 1.46 14.45
C ASP A 198 -18.77 2.35 13.27
N GLN A 199 -19.21 2.06 12.04
CA GLN A 199 -18.80 2.77 10.82
C GLN A 199 -19.10 4.27 10.87
N ALA A 200 -20.31 4.66 11.28
CA ALA A 200 -20.70 6.07 11.35
C ALA A 200 -19.84 6.86 12.35
N ARG A 201 -19.48 6.25 13.50
CA ARG A 201 -18.62 6.87 14.50
C ARG A 201 -17.19 7.03 13.97
N ILE A 202 -16.63 6.00 13.34
CA ILE A 202 -15.29 6.06 12.75
C ILE A 202 -15.23 7.13 11.66
N LEU A 203 -16.23 7.17 10.78
CA LEU A 203 -16.32 8.17 9.71
C LEU A 203 -16.39 9.59 10.25
N ALA A 204 -17.24 9.83 11.27
CA ALA A 204 -17.35 11.13 11.92
C ALA A 204 -16.04 11.56 12.59
N THR A 205 -15.29 10.63 13.18
CA THR A 205 -13.95 10.92 13.71
C THR A 205 -12.98 11.33 12.61
N CYS A 206 -12.93 10.62 11.49
CA CYS A 206 -12.10 10.99 10.35
C CYS A 206 -12.45 12.40 9.84
N GLU A 207 -13.74 12.72 9.71
CA GLU A 207 -14.22 14.03 9.27
C GLU A 207 -13.85 15.15 10.25
N ALA A 208 -13.98 14.91 11.56
CA ALA A 208 -13.59 15.88 12.58
C ALA A 208 -12.07 16.16 12.59
N LEU A 209 -11.26 15.11 12.38
CA LEU A 209 -9.80 15.25 12.25
C LEU A 209 -9.43 15.97 10.96
N LEU A 210 -10.07 15.61 9.84
CA LEU A 210 -9.86 16.21 8.53
C LEU A 210 -10.15 17.72 8.56
N ALA A 211 -11.34 18.09 9.05
CA ALA A 211 -11.77 19.47 9.21
C ALA A 211 -10.95 20.24 10.26
N GLY A 212 -10.18 19.55 11.10
CA GLY A 212 -9.43 20.16 12.20
C GLY A 212 -10.28 20.68 13.33
N THR A 213 -11.55 20.28 13.41
CA THR A 213 -12.39 20.56 14.57
C THR A 213 -11.93 19.78 15.80
N THR A 214 -11.14 18.74 15.59
CA THR A 214 -10.51 17.94 16.64
C THR A 214 -9.09 17.57 16.21
N MET A 215 -8.16 17.57 17.17
CA MET A 215 -6.77 17.17 16.93
C MET A 215 -6.48 15.76 17.41
N THR A 216 -7.24 15.27 18.39
CA THR A 216 -7.10 13.93 18.96
C THR A 216 -8.46 13.31 19.26
N ALA A 217 -8.62 12.01 19.02
CA ALA A 217 -9.86 11.29 19.29
C ALA A 217 -9.58 9.86 19.73
N THR A 218 -10.36 9.36 20.68
CA THR A 218 -10.35 7.94 21.07
C THR A 218 -11.60 7.28 20.49
N VAL A 219 -11.41 6.16 19.80
CA VAL A 219 -12.46 5.42 19.13
C VAL A 219 -12.39 3.96 19.55
N LEU A 220 -13.49 3.48 20.13
CA LEU A 220 -13.76 2.06 20.25
C LEU A 220 -14.33 1.56 18.92
N GLY A 221 -13.91 0.41 18.46
CA GLY A 221 -14.38 -0.16 17.20
C GLY A 221 -14.27 -1.68 17.19
N ARG A 222 -15.02 -2.30 16.29
CA ARG A 222 -14.95 -3.74 16.05
C ARG A 222 -14.56 -4.01 14.61
N ILE A 223 -13.61 -4.92 14.45
CA ILE A 223 -13.17 -5.40 13.15
C ILE A 223 -13.23 -6.93 13.06
N ARG A 224 -13.22 -7.45 11.85
CA ARG A 224 -12.97 -8.86 11.55
C ARG A 224 -12.41 -9.00 10.14
N PHE A 225 -11.83 -10.14 9.79
CA PHE A 225 -11.17 -10.32 8.49
C PHE A 225 -11.93 -11.26 7.56
N ASP A 226 -12.74 -12.16 8.11
CA ASP A 226 -13.73 -12.94 7.37
C ASP A 226 -15.18 -12.66 7.88
N PRO A 227 -16.21 -12.69 7.01
CA PRO A 227 -17.61 -12.63 7.44
C PRO A 227 -18.05 -13.68 8.47
N VAL A 228 -17.33 -14.79 8.62
CA VAL A 228 -17.62 -15.82 9.65
C VAL A 228 -16.84 -15.62 10.94
N ASP A 229 -15.80 -14.79 10.95
CA ASP A 229 -15.01 -14.52 12.14
C ASP A 229 -15.84 -13.76 13.21
N GLU A 230 -15.47 -13.99 14.47
CA GLU A 230 -15.94 -13.17 15.58
C GLU A 230 -15.36 -11.76 15.50
N TRP A 231 -16.06 -10.79 16.08
CA TRP A 231 -15.62 -9.40 16.11
C TRP A 231 -14.50 -9.19 17.12
N ILE A 232 -13.36 -8.68 16.65
CA ILE A 232 -12.24 -8.24 17.47
C ILE A 232 -12.52 -6.82 17.95
N GLN A 233 -12.49 -6.59 19.26
CA GLN A 233 -12.64 -5.26 19.84
C GLN A 233 -11.30 -4.53 19.88
N LEU A 234 -11.33 -3.27 19.43
CA LEU A 234 -10.18 -2.39 19.40
C LEU A 234 -10.49 -1.09 20.14
N GLU A 235 -9.50 -0.58 20.86
CA GLU A 235 -9.41 0.82 21.21
C GLU A 235 -8.37 1.47 20.31
N SER A 236 -8.67 2.67 19.81
CA SER A 236 -7.73 3.41 18.98
C SER A 236 -7.66 4.87 19.37
N THR A 237 -6.45 5.42 19.45
CA THR A 237 -6.19 6.83 19.69
C THR A 237 -5.62 7.46 18.44
N TRP A 238 -6.39 8.38 17.86
CA TRP A 238 -6.09 9.07 16.63
C TRP A 238 -5.54 10.45 16.96
N THR A 239 -4.43 10.82 16.35
CA THR A 239 -3.81 12.13 16.47
C THR A 239 -3.57 12.70 15.08
N ARG A 240 -4.14 13.86 14.76
CA ARG A 240 -3.82 14.57 13.53
C ARG A 240 -2.38 15.08 13.61
N ILE A 241 -1.54 14.65 12.67
CA ILE A 241 -0.11 14.99 12.63
C ILE A 241 0.25 15.97 11.51
N ILE A 242 -0.56 16.06 10.45
CA ILE A 242 -0.36 16.99 9.34
C ILE A 242 -1.66 17.77 9.09
N ALA A 243 -1.53 19.09 8.96
CA ALA A 243 -2.67 20.00 8.76
C ALA A 243 -2.69 20.69 7.38
N GLY A 244 -1.68 20.44 6.52
CA GLY A 244 -1.61 21.00 5.17
C GLY A 244 -2.56 20.31 4.17
N ASP A 245 -2.23 20.40 2.88
CA ASP A 245 -3.12 19.97 1.79
C ASP A 245 -3.45 18.47 1.77
N GLN A 246 -2.63 17.66 2.45
CA GLN A 246 -2.87 16.23 2.66
C GLN A 246 -2.88 15.87 4.16
N PRO A 247 -3.97 16.15 4.90
CA PRO A 247 -4.01 15.87 6.33
C PRO A 247 -3.82 14.39 6.65
N GLN A 248 -2.94 14.12 7.62
CA GLN A 248 -2.63 12.75 8.07
C GLN A 248 -2.96 12.60 9.56
N ALA A 249 -3.35 11.39 9.95
CA ALA A 249 -3.44 10.99 11.34
C ALA A 249 -2.49 9.83 11.65
N LEU A 250 -1.85 9.90 12.82
CA LEU A 250 -1.23 8.76 13.47
C LEU A 250 -2.27 8.10 14.36
N VAL A 251 -2.41 6.78 14.27
CA VAL A 251 -3.39 6.00 15.04
C VAL A 251 -2.64 4.93 15.81
N ASP A 252 -2.70 5.01 17.14
CA ASP A 252 -2.34 3.90 18.02
C ASP A 252 -3.57 3.00 18.17
N VAL A 253 -3.41 1.72 17.87
CA VAL A 253 -4.47 0.71 17.92
C VAL A 253 -4.07 -0.33 18.94
N ALA A 254 -4.95 -0.58 19.90
CA ALA A 254 -4.79 -1.62 20.92
C ALA A 254 -5.93 -2.64 20.81
N VAL A 255 -5.58 -3.92 20.87
CA VAL A 255 -6.59 -4.99 21.01
C VAL A 255 -7.12 -4.99 22.44
N ILE A 256 -8.45 -5.01 22.58
CA ILE A 256 -9.11 -5.22 23.86
C ILE A 256 -9.30 -6.74 24.04
N PRO A 257 -8.63 -7.39 25.03
CA PRO A 257 -8.78 -8.82 25.23
C PRO A 257 -10.20 -9.22 25.64
N PRO A 258 -10.64 -10.45 25.32
CA PRO A 258 -9.89 -11.51 24.64
C PRO A 258 -9.85 -11.34 23.11
N LEU A 259 -8.74 -11.76 22.48
CA LEU A 259 -8.64 -11.85 21.01
C LEU A 259 -9.26 -13.18 20.54
N PRO A 260 -10.37 -13.16 19.79
CA PRO A 260 -10.93 -14.38 19.22
C PRO A 260 -10.06 -14.92 18.08
N THR A 261 -10.24 -16.20 17.75
CA THR A 261 -9.61 -16.80 16.56
C THR A 261 -10.13 -16.14 15.29
N SER A 262 -9.24 -15.93 14.33
CA SER A 262 -9.48 -15.22 13.07
C SER A 262 -8.85 -15.96 11.89
N VAL A 263 -9.32 -15.70 10.67
CA VAL A 263 -8.69 -16.21 9.44
C VAL A 263 -7.18 -15.87 9.36
N VAL A 264 -6.78 -14.76 9.98
CA VAL A 264 -5.38 -14.33 10.11
C VAL A 264 -4.53 -15.39 10.79
N ASP A 265 -5.04 -16.10 11.80
CA ASP A 265 -4.29 -17.13 12.54
C ASP A 265 -3.96 -18.35 11.68
N SER A 266 -4.77 -18.60 10.64
CA SER A 266 -4.56 -19.67 9.68
C SER A 266 -3.68 -19.26 8.50
N CYS A 267 -3.42 -17.96 8.33
CA CYS A 267 -2.64 -17.42 7.22
C CYS A 267 -1.17 -17.86 7.31
N PRO A 268 -0.60 -18.47 6.24
CA PRO A 268 0.81 -18.86 6.23
C PRO A 268 1.79 -17.69 6.41
N ARG A 269 1.45 -16.47 5.94
CA ARG A 269 2.29 -15.28 6.13
C ARG A 269 2.32 -14.87 7.61
N CYS A 270 1.15 -14.84 8.25
CA CYS A 270 1.03 -14.50 9.67
C CYS A 270 1.70 -15.54 10.59
N ARG A 271 1.61 -16.83 10.24
CA ARG A 271 2.25 -17.91 11.02
C ARG A 271 3.78 -17.89 10.96
N ARG A 272 4.37 -17.59 9.80
CA ARG A 272 5.85 -17.50 9.66
C ARG A 272 6.47 -16.39 10.50
N ALA A 273 5.72 -15.32 10.73
CA ALA A 273 6.13 -14.24 11.62
C ALA A 273 6.21 -14.74 13.08
N GLY A 274 5.24 -15.54 13.53
CA GLY A 274 5.26 -16.15 14.87
C GLY A 274 6.27 -17.30 15.06
N ASP A 275 6.61 -18.05 14.02
CA ASP A 275 7.51 -19.22 14.12
C ASP A 275 9.01 -18.86 14.10
N SER A 276 9.37 -17.65 13.64
CA SER A 276 10.77 -17.19 13.64
C SER A 276 11.29 -16.77 15.03
N ALA A 277 10.43 -16.89 16.04
CA ALA A 277 10.69 -16.58 17.45
C ALA A 277 10.72 -17.81 18.38
N ALA A 278 10.77 -19.04 17.83
CA ALA A 278 10.87 -20.29 18.60
C ALA A 278 12.29 -20.90 18.60
#